data_AF-N1QTZ2-F1
#
_entry.id   AF-N1QTZ2-F1
#
_cell.length_a   1.000
_cell.length_b   1.000
_cell.length_c   1.000
_cell.angle_alpha   90.00
_cell.angle_beta   90.00
_cell.angle_gamma   90.00
#
_symmetry.space_group_name_H-M   'P 1'
#
loop_
_entity.id
_entity.type
_entity.pdbx_description
1 polymer ?
#
loop_
_entity_poly.entity_id
_entity_poly.type
_entity_poly.pdbx_seq_one_letter_code
_entity_poly.pdbx_strand_id
1 'polypeptide(L)'
;MALHAVSPAAAASPPCALSSARLPQRPDIRKPLAAVILHNSGAVLRHATNEEIEEEKMIVEEQAKEKMEKAIETVQSNFNTVRTGRANPSMLDRIEVEYYGTPVNLKTIAQINTPDATSLLIQPYDKSW
;
A
#
# COMPACT_ATOMS: atom_id res chain seq x y z
N MET A 1 11.91 46.09 28.81
CA MET A 1 13.37 46.10 28.99
C MET A 1 13.74 44.90 29.86
N ALA A 2 13.81 43.73 29.22
CA ALA A 2 14.45 42.51 29.71
C ALA A 2 14.83 41.75 28.44
N LEU A 3 16.13 41.71 28.19
CA LEU A 3 16.79 41.00 27.10
C LEU A 3 16.97 39.52 27.50
N HIS A 4 17.30 38.71 26.49
CA HIS A 4 17.64 37.26 26.52
C HIS A 4 16.41 36.33 26.44
N ALA A 5 16.34 35.36 25.52
CA ALA A 5 17.41 34.67 24.83
C ALA A 5 17.06 34.34 23.36
N VAL A 6 18.02 34.64 22.50
CA VAL A 6 18.24 34.02 21.20
C VAL A 6 18.58 32.55 21.43
N SER A 7 17.82 31.62 20.84
CA SER A 7 18.25 30.23 20.71
C SER A 7 19.03 30.07 19.40
N PRO A 8 20.28 29.59 19.45
CA PRO A 8 21.17 29.58 18.31
C PRO A 8 21.11 28.28 17.50
N ALA A 9 21.69 28.41 16.31
CA ALA A 9 21.99 27.38 15.34
C ALA A 9 22.59 26.08 15.92
N ALA A 10 22.16 24.95 15.37
CA ALA A 10 22.97 23.73 15.30
C ALA A 10 22.57 22.92 14.06
N ALA A 11 23.27 23.20 12.95
CA ALA A 11 23.42 22.28 11.85
C ALA A 11 24.30 21.10 12.32
N ALA A 12 23.87 19.86 12.09
CA ALA A 12 24.74 18.71 11.79
C ALA A 12 23.92 17.42 11.66
N SER A 13 23.78 16.94 10.43
CA SER A 13 23.76 15.51 10.13
C SER A 13 25.23 15.07 9.87
N PRO A 14 25.51 13.77 9.73
CA PRO A 14 25.67 12.71 10.73
C PRO A 14 27.16 12.39 10.97
N PRO A 15 27.48 11.40 11.83
CA PRO A 15 28.41 10.40 11.34
C PRO A 15 27.89 8.98 11.54
N CYS A 16 28.08 8.18 10.48
CA CYS A 16 28.06 6.73 10.51
C CYS A 16 28.87 6.21 11.71
N ALA A 17 28.19 5.55 12.64
CA ALA A 17 28.82 4.63 13.57
C ALA A 17 27.95 3.38 13.67
N LEU A 18 28.33 2.40 12.86
CA LEU A 18 27.98 1.00 13.03
C LEU A 18 28.28 0.58 14.49
N SER A 19 27.24 0.26 15.26
CA SER A 19 27.42 -0.57 16.46
C SER A 19 26.11 -1.22 16.88
N SER A 20 26.00 -2.52 16.60
CA SER A 20 25.13 -3.49 17.29
C SER A 20 23.61 -3.34 17.17
N ALA A 21 23.09 -3.34 15.94
CA ALA A 21 21.74 -3.86 15.73
C ALA A 21 21.73 -5.37 16.09
N ARG A 22 21.19 -5.69 17.27
CA ARG A 22 20.90 -7.06 17.69
C ARG A 22 19.86 -7.65 16.75
N LEU A 23 20.32 -8.34 15.71
CA LEU A 23 19.50 -9.16 14.84
C LEU A 23 18.62 -10.09 15.70
N PRO A 24 17.32 -10.26 15.39
CA PRO A 24 16.53 -11.32 16.00
C PRO A 24 17.18 -12.65 15.64
N GLN A 25 17.49 -13.43 16.66
CA GLN A 25 18.20 -14.70 16.55
C GLN A 25 17.46 -15.63 15.59
N ARG A 26 18.17 -16.10 14.55
CA ARG A 26 17.68 -17.14 13.65
C ARG A 26 17.34 -18.39 14.48
N PRO A 27 16.15 -19.00 14.32
CA PRO A 27 15.86 -20.25 15.00
C PRO A 27 16.79 -21.36 14.46
N ASP A 28 17.37 -22.08 15.42
CA ASP A 28 18.45 -23.06 15.27
C ASP A 28 18.08 -24.25 14.36
N ILE A 29 18.81 -24.43 13.26
CA ILE A 29 18.56 -25.46 12.22
C ILE A 29 19.24 -26.79 12.59
N ARG A 30 19.37 -27.11 13.89
CA ARG A 30 20.08 -28.31 14.37
C ARG A 30 19.42 -28.98 15.57
N LYS A 31 18.11 -29.23 15.51
CA LYS A 31 17.49 -30.23 16.39
C LYS A 31 17.46 -31.59 15.69
N PRO A 32 18.00 -32.66 16.30
CA PRO A 32 18.21 -33.94 15.64
C PRO A 32 16.88 -34.60 15.28
N LEU A 33 16.86 -35.10 14.04
CA LEU A 33 15.76 -35.62 13.25
C LEU A 33 15.19 -36.98 13.73
N ALA A 34 15.24 -37.31 15.02
CA ALA A 34 15.06 -38.71 15.48
C ALA A 34 14.20 -38.91 16.73
N ALA A 35 13.37 -37.95 17.16
CA ALA A 35 12.60 -38.09 18.41
C ALA A 35 11.14 -37.62 18.34
N VAL A 36 10.47 -37.73 17.19
CA VAL A 36 9.01 -37.84 17.18
C VAL A 36 8.69 -39.31 16.99
N ILE A 37 8.61 -39.98 18.14
CA ILE A 37 8.18 -41.36 18.29
C ILE A 37 6.81 -41.50 17.65
N LEU A 38 6.78 -42.31 16.61
CA LEU A 38 5.63 -42.97 16.03
C LEU A 38 4.84 -43.63 17.18
N HIS A 39 3.71 -43.03 17.55
CA HIS A 39 2.71 -43.68 18.39
C HIS A 39 1.36 -43.71 17.66
N ASN A 40 1.21 -44.83 16.98
CA ASN A 40 0.05 -45.70 16.92
C ASN A 40 -1.26 -45.22 16.28
N SER A 41 -1.79 -46.16 15.51
CA SER A 41 -3.19 -46.43 15.20
C SER A 41 -3.95 -45.45 14.31
N GLY A 42 -3.96 -45.80 13.01
CA GLY A 42 -5.22 -45.93 12.29
C GLY A 42 -6.09 -44.68 12.22
N ALA A 43 -5.57 -43.59 11.66
CA ALA A 43 -6.45 -42.63 11.02
C ALA A 43 -7.04 -43.32 9.79
N VAL A 44 -8.20 -43.95 9.99
CA VAL A 44 -9.12 -44.25 8.91
C VAL A 44 -9.20 -42.96 8.10
N LEU A 45 -8.71 -42.99 6.86
CA LEU A 45 -9.10 -42.04 5.82
C LEU A 45 -10.61 -42.20 5.65
N ARG A 46 -11.38 -41.68 6.61
CA ARG A 46 -12.72 -41.24 6.37
C ARG A 46 -12.47 -40.03 5.50
N HIS A 47 -12.38 -40.26 4.19
CA HIS A 47 -12.87 -39.24 3.30
C HIS A 47 -14.29 -39.00 3.79
N ALA A 48 -14.44 -37.88 4.48
CA ALA A 48 -15.66 -37.13 4.56
C ALA A 48 -16.34 -37.26 3.19
N THR A 49 -17.64 -37.57 3.16
CA THR A 49 -18.35 -37.79 1.88
C THR A 49 -17.98 -36.69 0.90
N ASN A 50 -17.92 -36.96 -0.41
CA ASN A 50 -17.45 -35.97 -1.40
C ASN A 50 -18.07 -34.57 -1.20
N GLU A 51 -19.28 -34.52 -0.66
CA GLU A 51 -20.02 -33.33 -0.23
C GLU A 51 -19.29 -32.48 0.85
N GLU A 52 -18.80 -33.09 1.93
CA GLU A 52 -18.07 -32.40 3.01
C GLU A 52 -16.72 -31.84 2.50
N ILE A 53 -16.07 -32.55 1.57
CA ILE A 53 -14.83 -32.08 0.93
C ILE A 53 -15.11 -30.91 -0.02
N GLU A 54 -16.22 -30.92 -0.75
CA GLU A 54 -16.59 -29.85 -1.68
C GLU A 54 -16.93 -28.55 -0.91
N GLU A 55 -17.56 -28.66 0.26
CA GLU A 55 -17.88 -27.52 1.14
C GLU A 55 -16.62 -26.85 1.72
N GLU A 56 -15.67 -27.63 2.23
CA GLU A 56 -14.41 -27.08 2.74
C GLU A 56 -13.57 -26.46 1.62
N LYS A 57 -13.54 -27.11 0.45
CA LYS A 57 -12.86 -26.61 -0.74
C LYS A 57 -13.45 -25.29 -1.22
N MET A 58 -14.78 -25.16 -1.23
CA MET A 58 -15.48 -23.92 -1.59
C MET A 58 -15.01 -22.74 -0.75
N ILE A 59 -14.89 -22.92 0.57
CA ILE A 59 -14.45 -21.86 1.49
C ILE A 59 -13.01 -21.43 1.19
N VAL A 60 -12.11 -22.39 0.94
CA VAL A 60 -10.71 -22.10 0.62
C VAL A 60 -10.57 -21.41 -0.74
N GLU A 61 -11.33 -21.88 -1.75
CA GLU A 61 -11.32 -21.27 -3.08
C GLU A 61 -11.87 -19.85 -3.07
N GLU A 62 -12.96 -19.59 -2.34
CA GLU A 62 -13.54 -18.25 -2.21
C GLU A 62 -12.57 -17.30 -1.50
N GLN A 63 -11.98 -17.71 -0.36
CA GLN A 63 -10.96 -16.91 0.33
C GLN A 63 -9.73 -16.65 -0.53
N ALA A 64 -9.31 -17.61 -1.35
CA ALA A 64 -8.19 -17.44 -2.27
C ALA A 64 -8.53 -16.43 -3.37
N LYS A 65 -9.71 -16.54 -3.99
CA LYS A 65 -10.21 -15.61 -5.01
C LYS A 65 -10.29 -14.20 -4.46
N GLU A 66 -10.89 -14.00 -3.29
CA GLU A 66 -10.98 -12.68 -2.66
C GLU A 66 -9.59 -12.07 -2.39
N LYS A 67 -8.63 -12.86 -1.91
CA LYS A 67 -7.26 -12.37 -1.65
C LYS A 67 -6.55 -12.01 -2.95
N MET A 68 -6.77 -12.77 -4.02
CA MET A 68 -6.22 -12.46 -5.35
C MET A 68 -6.82 -11.18 -5.91
N GLU A 69 -8.14 -10.99 -5.80
CA GLU A 69 -8.81 -9.76 -6.24
C GLU A 69 -8.31 -8.54 -5.47
N LYS A 70 -8.24 -8.61 -4.14
CA LYS A 70 -7.66 -7.55 -3.28
C LYS A 70 -6.21 -7.22 -3.65
N ALA A 71 -5.40 -8.23 -3.98
CA ALA A 71 -4.03 -8.01 -4.43
C ALA A 71 -3.98 -7.27 -5.77
N ILE A 72 -4.84 -7.63 -6.72
CA ILE A 72 -4.95 -6.95 -8.03
C ILE A 72 -5.39 -5.49 -7.85
N GLU A 73 -6.40 -5.23 -7.01
CA GLU A 73 -6.87 -3.87 -6.71
C GLU A 73 -5.77 -3.00 -6.08
N THR A 74 -5.03 -3.57 -5.13
CA THR A 74 -3.89 -2.89 -4.49
C THR A 74 -2.80 -2.56 -5.51
N VAL A 75 -2.52 -3.47 -6.43
CA VAL A 75 -1.55 -3.26 -7.50
C VAL A 75 -2.02 -2.15 -8.46
N GLN A 76 -3.29 -2.15 -8.87
CA GLN A 76 -3.85 -1.11 -9.75
C GLN A 76 -3.83 0.28 -9.09
N SER A 77 -4.24 0.39 -7.82
CA SER A 77 -4.20 1.66 -7.08
C SER A 77 -2.78 2.19 -6.90
N ASN A 78 -1.80 1.30 -6.69
CA ASN A 78 -0.39 1.65 -6.66
C ASN A 78 0.07 2.18 -8.03
N PHE A 79 -0.30 1.52 -9.14
CA PHE A 79 0.04 2.00 -10.49
C PHE A 79 -0.57 3.37 -10.81
N ASN A 80 -1.77 3.67 -10.32
CA ASN A 80 -2.37 5.01 -10.47
C ASN A 80 -1.58 6.09 -9.73
N THR A 81 -0.84 5.73 -8.67
CA THR A 81 0.02 6.65 -7.93
C THR A 81 1.41 6.81 -8.58
N VAL A 82 1.89 5.80 -9.29
CA VAL A 82 3.21 5.82 -9.96
C VAL A 82 3.16 6.71 -11.20
N ARG A 83 3.92 7.80 -11.19
CA ARG A 83 4.02 8.76 -12.30
C ARG A 83 4.97 8.23 -13.38
N THR A 84 4.42 7.61 -14.43
CA THR A 84 5.17 7.07 -15.58
C THR A 84 5.42 8.10 -16.69
N GLY A 85 5.28 9.39 -16.40
CA GLY A 85 5.44 10.47 -17.39
C GLY A 85 4.28 10.60 -18.38
N ARG A 86 3.28 9.71 -18.30
CA ARG A 86 2.02 9.83 -19.04
C ARG A 86 1.07 10.78 -18.33
N ALA A 87 0.53 11.74 -19.06
CA ALA A 87 -0.50 12.63 -18.60
C ALA A 87 -1.78 11.83 -18.29
N ASN A 88 -2.09 11.68 -17.01
CA ASN A 88 -3.35 11.11 -16.53
C ASN A 88 -4.12 12.19 -15.76
N PRO A 89 -5.38 12.50 -16.12
CA PRO A 89 -6.19 13.50 -15.42
C PRO A 89 -6.43 13.16 -13.94
N SER A 90 -6.41 11.88 -13.54
CA SER A 90 -6.54 11.47 -12.13
C SER A 90 -5.42 11.98 -11.22
N MET A 91 -4.31 12.47 -11.78
CA MET A 91 -3.24 13.07 -10.98
C MET A 91 -3.63 14.41 -10.35
N LEU A 92 -4.61 15.12 -10.93
CA LEU A 92 -5.06 16.43 -10.46
C LEU A 92 -6.14 16.31 -9.35
N ASP A 93 -6.62 15.11 -9.04
CA ASP A 93 -7.67 14.88 -8.02
C ASP A 93 -7.21 15.22 -6.59
N ARG A 94 -5.89 15.30 -6.34
CA ARG A 94 -5.33 15.67 -5.03
C ARG A 94 -5.12 17.17 -4.86
N ILE A 95 -5.39 17.98 -5.89
CA ILE A 95 -5.13 19.42 -5.87
C ILE A 95 -6.45 20.13 -5.56
N GLU A 96 -6.49 20.73 -4.37
CA GLU A 96 -7.57 21.59 -3.94
C GLU A 96 -7.23 23.05 -4.26
N VAL A 97 -8.23 23.79 -4.75
CA VAL A 97 -8.13 25.23 -4.99
C VAL A 97 -9.25 25.92 -4.24
N GLU A 98 -8.90 27.06 -3.66
CA GLU A 98 -9.86 27.89 -2.94
C GLU A 98 -10.76 28.63 -3.93
N TYR A 99 -12.04 28.27 -3.96
CA TYR A 99 -13.07 28.93 -4.75
C TYR A 99 -14.05 29.61 -3.81
N TYR A 100 -14.13 30.95 -3.88
CA TYR A 100 -14.93 31.79 -3.00
C TYR A 100 -14.78 31.49 -1.49
N GLY A 101 -13.55 31.24 -1.03
CA GLY A 101 -13.26 30.99 0.39
C GLY A 101 -13.51 29.56 0.87
N THR A 102 -13.81 28.63 -0.05
CA THR A 102 -13.95 27.20 0.25
C THR A 102 -12.96 26.38 -0.57
N PRO A 103 -12.24 25.41 0.03
CA PRO A 103 -11.39 24.50 -0.72
C PRO A 103 -12.29 23.53 -1.52
N VAL A 104 -12.12 23.53 -2.84
CA VAL A 104 -12.84 22.65 -3.76
C VAL A 104 -11.83 21.95 -4.66
N ASN A 105 -12.14 20.71 -5.06
CA ASN A 105 -11.28 19.97 -5.97
C ASN A 105 -11.28 20.62 -7.38
N LEU A 106 -10.11 20.70 -8.01
CA LEU A 106 -9.95 21.28 -9.35
C LEU A 106 -10.88 20.68 -10.41
N LYS A 107 -11.18 19.38 -10.31
CA LYS A 107 -12.07 18.67 -11.24
C LYS A 107 -13.50 19.23 -11.29
N THR A 108 -13.95 19.90 -10.24
CA THR A 108 -15.31 20.46 -10.18
C THR A 108 -15.38 21.84 -10.83
N ILE A 109 -14.26 22.57 -10.89
CA ILE A 109 -14.20 23.97 -11.38
C ILE A 109 -13.73 24.03 -12.84
N ALA A 110 -13.04 22.99 -13.31
CA ALA A 110 -12.47 22.95 -14.65
C ALA A 110 -12.64 21.59 -15.32
N GLN A 111 -12.79 21.64 -16.65
CA GLN A 111 -12.72 20.46 -17.50
C GLN A 111 -11.26 20.11 -17.79
N ILE A 112 -10.86 18.87 -17.52
CA ILE A 112 -9.50 18.37 -17.74
C ILE A 112 -9.51 17.47 -18.98
N ASN A 113 -8.88 17.92 -20.06
CA ASN A 113 -8.72 17.17 -21.30
C ASN A 113 -7.25 16.74 -21.48
N THR A 114 -7.02 15.60 -22.11
CA THR A 114 -5.67 15.07 -22.38
C THR A 114 -5.43 15.07 -23.89
N PRO A 115 -4.98 16.18 -24.49
CA PRO A 115 -4.80 16.27 -25.94
C PRO A 115 -3.59 15.46 -26.43
N ASP A 116 -2.52 15.36 -25.64
CA ASP A 116 -1.33 14.56 -25.95
C ASP A 116 -0.88 13.71 -24.75
N ALA A 117 -0.05 12.70 -25.00
CA ALA A 117 0.39 11.75 -23.97
C ALA A 117 1.19 12.38 -22.82
N THR A 118 1.71 13.59 -22.99
CA THR A 118 2.57 14.30 -22.01
C THR A 118 1.99 15.64 -21.57
N SER A 119 0.89 16.11 -22.19
CA SER A 119 0.28 17.42 -21.92
C SER A 119 -1.13 17.25 -21.34
N LEU A 120 -1.49 18.14 -20.41
CA LEU A 120 -2.86 18.26 -19.89
C LEU A 120 -3.38 19.65 -20.21
N LEU A 121 -4.59 19.73 -20.73
CA LEU A 121 -5.29 20.97 -21.03
C LEU A 121 -6.43 21.15 -20.04
N ILE A 122 -6.34 22.20 -19.22
CA ILE A 122 -7.33 22.54 -18.19
C ILE A 122 -8.14 23.72 -18.70
N GLN A 123 -9.46 23.55 -18.80
CA GLN A 123 -10.42 24.57 -19.22
C GLN A 123 -11.30 24.95 -18.03
N PRO A 124 -11.01 26.06 -17.32
CA PRO A 124 -11.86 26.52 -16.22
C PRO A 124 -13.19 27.05 -16.76
N TYR A 125 -14.27 26.83 -16.00
CA TYR A 125 -15.61 27.30 -16.37
C TYR A 125 -15.79 28.81 -16.14
N ASP A 126 -15.19 29.34 -15.08
CA ASP A 126 -15.09 30.77 -14.85
C ASP A 126 -13.71 31.27 -15.26
N LYS A 127 -13.67 32.39 -15.99
CA LYS A 127 -12.45 33.02 -16.52
C LYS A 127 -11.99 34.19 -15.64
N SER A 128 -12.69 34.43 -14.54
CA SER A 128 -12.39 35.52 -13.62
C SER A 128 -11.02 35.40 -12.96
N TRP A 129 -10.41 34.19 -12.98
CA TRP A 129 -9.05 33.88 -12.56
C TRP A 129 -8.39 32.85 -13.49
#